data_AF-A0A376U305-F1
#
_entry.id   AF-A0A376U305-F1
#
_cell.length_a   1.000
_cell.length_b   1.000
_cell.length_c   1.000
_cell.angle_alpha   90.00
_cell.angle_beta   90.00
_cell.angle_gamma   90.00
#
_symmetry.space_group_name_H-M   'P 1'
#
loop_
_entity.id
_entity.type
_entity.pdbx_description
1 polymer ?
#
loop_
_entity_poly.entity_id
_entity_poly.type
_entity_poly.pdbx_seq_one_letter_code
_entity_poly.pdbx_strand_id
1 'polypeptide(L)'
;MVLAREGAQVLVIERGNSAGAKNVTGGRLYAHSLEHIIPGFADSAPVERLITHEKLAFMTEKSAMTMDTAMVTKPRHPSVLTPFCAVNLMPG
;
A
#
# COMPACT_ATOMS: atom_id res chain seq x y z
N MET A 1 -13.41 2.92 -9.47
CA MET A 1 -12.87 2.51 -10.78
C MET A 1 -13.55 1.27 -11.36
N VAL A 2 -13.66 0.13 -10.65
CA VAL A 2 -14.32 -1.09 -11.20
C VAL A 2 -15.76 -0.82 -11.65
N LEU A 3 -16.61 -0.27 -10.78
CA LEU A 3 -17.99 0.07 -11.15
C LEU A 3 -18.08 1.11 -12.28
N ALA A 4 -17.15 2.07 -12.32
CA ALA A 4 -17.09 3.07 -13.39
C ALA A 4 -16.62 2.45 -14.73
N ARG A 5 -15.67 1.50 -14.68
CA ARG A 5 -15.19 0.73 -15.84
C ARG A 5 -16.30 -0.13 -16.44
N GLU A 6 -17.17 -0.68 -15.60
CA GLU A 6 -18.36 -1.45 -16.01
C GLU A 6 -19.55 -0.56 -16.45
N GLY A 7 -19.35 0.75 -16.61
CA GLY A 7 -20.33 1.66 -17.22
C GLY A 7 -21.36 2.26 -16.27
N ALA A 8 -21.25 2.05 -14.95
CA ALA A 8 -22.12 2.71 -13.99
C ALA A 8 -21.73 4.19 -13.80
N GLN A 9 -22.72 5.07 -13.63
CA GLN A 9 -22.47 6.44 -13.17
C GLN A 9 -22.15 6.43 -11.68
N VAL A 10 -20.90 6.79 -11.33
CA VAL A 10 -20.38 6.72 -9.95
C VAL A 10 -19.85 8.09 -9.53
N LEU A 11 -20.24 8.53 -8.33
CA LEU A 11 -19.70 9.72 -7.68
C LEU A 11 -18.87 9.31 -6.45
N VAL A 12 -17.65 9.81 -6.35
CA VAL A 12 -16.79 9.64 -5.16
C VAL A 12 -16.79 10.95 -4.37
N ILE A 13 -17.15 10.87 -3.09
CA ILE A 13 -17.18 12.02 -2.17
C ILE A 13 -16.21 11.77 -1.03
N GLU A 14 -15.24 12.68 -0.85
CA GLU A 14 -14.33 12.68 0.30
C GLU A 14 -14.38 14.02 1.05
N ARG A 15 -14.04 13.98 2.36
CA ARG A 15 -14.01 15.18 3.22
C ARG A 15 -12.72 15.99 3.09
N GLY A 16 -11.69 15.42 2.47
CA GLY A 16 -10.40 16.07 2.28
C GLY A 16 -10.44 17.07 1.12
N ASN A 17 -9.53 18.04 1.13
CA ASN A 17 -9.37 19.01 0.02
C ASN A 17 -8.87 18.36 -1.27
N SER A 18 -8.34 17.14 -1.20
CA SER A 18 -7.98 16.28 -2.32
C SER A 18 -8.14 14.82 -1.90
N ALA A 19 -8.18 13.91 -2.89
CA ALA A 19 -8.28 12.48 -2.64
C ALA A 19 -7.15 12.02 -1.71
N GLY A 20 -7.49 11.35 -0.62
CA GLY A 20 -6.50 10.87 0.34
C GLY A 20 -5.79 11.94 1.18
N ALA A 21 -6.21 13.21 1.14
CA ALA A 21 -5.69 14.27 2.03
C ALA A 21 -5.93 14.00 3.52
N LYS A 22 -6.81 13.05 3.85
CA LYS A 22 -7.10 12.60 5.22
C LYS A 22 -6.73 11.15 5.46
N ASN A 23 -6.02 10.51 4.53
CA ASN A 23 -5.56 9.14 4.70
C ASN A 23 -4.35 9.13 5.63
N VAL A 24 -4.39 8.23 6.62
CA VAL A 24 -3.26 7.92 7.48
C VAL A 24 -2.92 6.46 7.24
N THR A 25 -1.70 6.21 6.75
CA THR A 25 -1.20 4.87 6.48
C THR A 25 0.20 4.72 7.07
N GLY A 26 0.53 3.49 7.49
CA GLY A 26 1.91 3.11 7.83
C GLY A 26 2.80 2.93 6.60
N GLY A 27 2.29 3.18 5.39
CA GLY A 27 3.03 3.17 4.13
C GLY A 27 3.14 1.81 3.45
N ARG A 28 2.64 0.73 4.05
CA ARG A 28 2.68 -0.62 3.45
C ARG A 28 1.46 -0.88 2.56
N LEU A 29 1.71 -1.30 1.32
CA LEU A 29 0.71 -1.78 0.36
C LEU A 29 0.96 -3.23 -0.05
N TYR A 30 -0.12 -3.97 -0.28
CA TYR A 30 -0.09 -5.34 -0.79
C TYR A 30 -0.25 -5.32 -2.31
N ALA A 31 0.85 -5.51 -3.03
CA ALA A 31 0.88 -5.36 -4.48
C ALA A 31 0.02 -6.41 -5.19
N HIS A 32 -0.09 -7.63 -4.65
CA HIS A 32 -0.88 -8.69 -5.29
C HIS A 32 -2.34 -8.30 -5.47
N SER A 33 -2.99 -7.79 -4.42
CA SER A 33 -4.40 -7.38 -4.50
C SER A 33 -4.58 -6.12 -5.36
N LEU A 34 -3.60 -5.21 -5.33
CA LEU A 34 -3.67 -3.97 -6.11
C LEU A 34 -3.55 -4.25 -7.61
N GLU A 35 -2.67 -5.17 -8.02
CA GLU A 35 -2.45 -5.56 -9.41
C GLU A 35 -3.74 -6.09 -10.08
N HIS A 36 -4.58 -6.81 -9.34
CA HIS A 36 -5.87 -7.29 -9.85
C HIS A 36 -6.87 -6.16 -10.12
N ILE A 37 -6.78 -5.06 -9.38
CA ILE A 37 -7.72 -3.91 -9.48
C ILE A 37 -7.18 -2.87 -10.46
N ILE A 38 -5.88 -2.61 -10.39
CA ILE A 38 -5.12 -1.65 -11.20
C ILE A 38 -3.91 -2.39 -11.77
N PRO A 39 -4.06 -3.04 -12.95
CA PRO A 39 -2.95 -3.70 -13.61
C PRO A 39 -1.84 -2.70 -13.95
N GLY A 40 -0.58 -3.06 -13.72
CA GLY A 40 0.59 -2.21 -13.97
C GLY A 40 0.75 -1.04 -12.99
N PHE A 41 0.13 -1.10 -11.81
CA PHE A 41 0.19 0.02 -10.86
C PHE A 41 1.63 0.36 -10.48
N ALA A 42 2.53 -0.63 -10.39
CA ALA A 42 3.90 -0.42 -9.95
C ALA A 42 4.73 0.47 -10.88
N ASP A 43 4.35 0.60 -12.15
CA ASP A 43 5.06 1.43 -13.15
C ASP A 43 4.66 2.90 -13.08
N SER A 44 3.47 3.20 -12.54
CA SER A 44 2.86 4.53 -12.53
C SER A 44 2.69 5.11 -11.13
N ALA A 45 2.49 4.24 -10.15
CA ALA A 45 2.35 4.63 -8.76
C ALA A 45 3.71 5.00 -8.17
N PRO A 46 3.76 6.01 -7.28
CA PRO A 46 4.95 6.33 -6.50
C PRO A 46 5.23 5.22 -5.47
N VAL A 47 5.80 4.10 -5.91
CA VAL A 47 6.25 3.00 -5.04
C VAL A 47 7.71 3.24 -4.65
N GLU A 48 8.04 3.09 -3.37
CA GLU A 48 9.38 3.40 -2.86
C GLU A 48 10.26 2.16 -2.75
N ARG A 49 9.78 1.08 -2.09
CA ARG A 49 10.63 -0.08 -1.79
C ARG A 49 9.86 -1.40 -1.64
N LEU A 50 10.42 -2.51 -2.13
CA LEU A 50 9.94 -3.86 -1.79
C LEU A 50 10.24 -4.20 -0.32
N ILE A 51 9.22 -4.66 0.41
CA ILE A 51 9.40 -5.16 1.78
C ILE A 51 10.00 -6.56 1.70
N THR A 52 11.27 -6.68 2.11
CA THR A 52 12.04 -7.93 2.13
C THR A 52 12.26 -8.48 3.53
N HIS A 53 12.10 -7.64 4.56
CA HIS A 53 12.23 -8.02 5.97
C HIS A 53 10.97 -7.61 6.73
N GLU A 54 10.49 -8.52 7.56
CA GLU A 54 9.37 -8.29 8.47
C GLU A 54 9.83 -8.60 9.89
N LYS A 55 9.73 -7.58 10.76
CA LYS A 55 10.09 -7.71 12.17
C LYS A 55 8.86 -7.53 13.02
N LEU A 56 8.57 -8.51 13.86
CA LEU A 56 7.53 -8.44 14.87
C LEU A 56 8.20 -8.44 16.25
N ALA A 57 7.99 -7.38 17.02
CA ALA A 57 8.55 -7.24 18.36
C ALA A 57 7.46 -7.32 19.44
N PHE A 58 7.63 -8.21 20.40
CA PHE A 58 6.87 -8.27 21.63
C PHE A 58 7.65 -7.52 22.71
N MET A 59 7.09 -6.43 23.22
CA MET A 59 7.81 -5.50 24.10
C MET A 59 7.21 -5.47 25.50
N THR A 60 8.07 -5.39 26.51
CA THR A 60 7.76 -4.98 27.88
C THR A 60 8.45 -3.65 28.18
N GLU A 61 8.26 -3.07 29.37
CA GLU A 61 8.91 -1.79 29.74
C GLU A 61 10.45 -1.82 29.66
N LYS A 62 11.06 -3.00 29.84
CA LYS A 62 12.53 -3.14 29.96
C LYS A 62 13.15 -4.06 28.91
N SER A 63 12.36 -4.75 28.10
CA SER A 63 12.88 -5.76 27.17
C SER A 63 12.01 -5.92 25.93
N ALA A 64 12.60 -6.46 24.87
CA ALA A 64 11.88 -6.80 23.65
C ALA A 64 12.35 -8.16 23.13
N MET A 65 11.40 -9.01 22.76
CA MET A 65 11.64 -10.22 21.98
C MET A 65 11.23 -9.94 20.54
N THR A 66 12.15 -10.04 19.60
CA THR A 66 11.89 -9.76 18.17
C THR A 66 12.01 -11.03 17.33
N MET A 67 11.01 -11.25 16.50
CA MET A 67 11.03 -12.25 15.43
C MET A 67 11.27 -11.53 14.09
N ASP A 68 12.39 -11.83 13.44
CA ASP A 68 12.78 -11.25 12.14
C ASP A 68 12.66 -12.31 11.05
N THR A 69 11.89 -11.99 10.02
CA THR A 69 11.68 -12.87 8.87
C THR A 69 12.24 -12.16 7.64
N ALA A 70 13.33 -12.70 7.09
CA ALA A 70 13.99 -12.19 5.90
C ALA A 70 13.60 -13.05 4.68
N MET A 71 13.12 -12.41 3.62
CA MET A 71 12.83 -13.09 2.36
C MET A 71 14.08 -13.13 1.48
N VAL A 72 14.50 -14.35 1.12
CA VAL A 72 15.69 -14.60 0.27
C VAL A 72 15.35 -14.54 -1.23
N THR A 73 14.10 -14.81 -1.59
CA THR A 73 13.62 -14.85 -2.98
C THR A 73 12.43 -13.91 -3.19
N LYS A 74 12.24 -13.43 -4.43
CA LYS A 74 11.12 -12.56 -4.78
C LYS A 74 9.78 -13.22 -4.38
N PRO A 75 8.96 -12.59 -3.52
CA PRO A 75 7.73 -13.19 -3.04
C PRO A 75 6.69 -13.31 -4.14
N ARG A 76 5.87 -14.37 -4.07
CA ARG A 76 4.71 -14.57 -4.95
C ARG A 76 3.67 -13.45 -4.81
N HIS A 77 3.57 -12.89 -3.61
CA HIS A 77 2.69 -11.76 -3.27
C HIS A 77 3.53 -10.64 -2.64
N PRO A 78 4.08 -9.72 -3.45
CA PRO A 78 4.94 -8.67 -2.94
C PRO A 78 4.17 -7.66 -2.10
N SER A 79 4.80 -7.18 -1.03
CA SER A 79 4.37 -5.99 -0.29
C SER A 79 5.36 -4.88 -0.56
N VAL A 80 4.88 -3.67 -0.81
CA VAL A 80 5.71 -2.51 -1.15
C VAL A 80 5.42 -1.36 -0.19
N LEU A 81 6.45 -0.58 0.09
CA LEU A 81 6.32 0.71 0.76
C LEU A 81 6.01 1.78 -0.27
N THR A 82 5.09 2.66 0.08
CA THR A 82 4.84 3.91 -0.63
C THR A 82 5.33 5.08 0.24
N PRO A 83 5.79 6.18 -0.39
CA PRO A 83 6.08 7.40 0.32
C PRO A 83 4.90 7.82 1.21
N PHE A 84 5.19 8.41 2.36
CA PHE A 84 4.16 8.93 3.28
C PHE A 84 3.17 9.90 2.58
N CYS A 85 3.56 10.50 1.45
CA CYS A 85 2.78 11.46 0.67
C CYS A 85 1.96 10.84 -0.49
N ALA A 86 2.16 9.55 -0.80
CA ALA A 86 1.77 8.95 -2.08
C ALA A 86 0.35 8.37 -2.15
N VAL A 87 -0.53 8.63 -1.18
CA VAL A 87 -1.92 8.11 -1.22
C VAL A 87 -2.78 8.81 -2.29
N ASN A 88 -2.26 9.85 -2.97
CA ASN A 88 -2.77 10.36 -4.25
C ASN A 88 -2.43 9.38 -5.38
N LEU A 89 -3.00 8.18 -5.33
CA LEU A 89 -2.48 7.05 -6.10
C LEU A 89 -2.83 7.04 -7.59
N MET A 90 -3.64 7.96 -8.11
CA MET A 90 -3.93 8.04 -9.55
C MET A 90 -4.33 9.48 -9.92
N PRO A 91 -3.81 10.07 -11.02
CA PRO A 91 -4.50 11.19 -11.66
C PRO A 91 -5.86 10.69 -12.18
N GLY A 92 -6.84 11.61 -12.22
CA GLY A 92 -8.28 11.35 -12.40
C GLY A 92 -8.69 10.42 -13.53
#